data_AF-A0A934XN84-F1
#
_entry.id   AF-A0A934XN84-F1
#
_cell.length_a   1.000
_cell.length_b   1.000
_cell.length_c   1.000
_cell.angle_alpha   90.00
_cell.angle_beta   90.00
_cell.angle_gamma   90.00
#
_symmetry.space_group_name_H-M   'P 1'
#
loop_
_entity.id
_entity.type
_entity.pdbx_description
1 polymer ?
#
loop_
_entity_poly.entity_id
_entity_poly.type
_entity_poly.pdbx_seq_one_letter_code
_entity_poly.pdbx_strand_id
1 'polypeptide(L)' 'MRRIGNKLHLLTYDAENRLTDLSGGVTASYVYDGDGNRVKETIGPTFGHELHESKRKDPEIRAN' A
#
# COMPACT_ATOMS: atom_id res chain seq x y z
N MET A 1 -3.84 -12.61 2.45
CA MET A 1 -4.02 -11.16 2.71
C MET A 1 -3.39 -10.79 4.04
N ARG A 2 -2.66 -9.68 4.11
CA ARG A 2 -1.98 -9.18 5.33
C ARG A 2 -2.56 -7.82 5.68
N ARG A 3 -2.92 -7.59 6.94
CA ARG A 3 -3.36 -6.26 7.41
C ARG A 3 -2.21 -5.58 8.14
N ILE A 4 -1.84 -4.38 7.72
CA ILE A 4 -0.82 -3.53 8.38
C ILE A 4 -1.51 -2.19 8.68
N GLY A 5 -1.73 -1.90 9.96
CA GLY A 5 -2.62 -0.80 10.37
C GLY A 5 -4.05 -1.00 9.85
N ASN A 6 -4.67 0.05 9.31
CA ASN A 6 -6.00 -0.03 8.70
C ASN A 6 -5.97 -0.29 7.18
N LYS A 7 -4.80 -0.58 6.61
CA LYS A 7 -4.64 -0.91 5.18
C LYS A 7 -4.54 -2.42 4.99
N LEU A 8 -5.27 -2.91 3.98
CA LEU A 8 -5.17 -4.28 3.52
C LEU A 8 -4.09 -4.38 2.44
N HIS A 9 -3.23 -5.38 2.57
CA HIS A 9 -2.25 -5.76 1.56
C HIS A 9 -2.62 -7.12 0.97
N LEU A 10 -2.76 -7.14 -0.35
CA LEU A 10 -2.94 -8.34 -1.14
C LEU A 10 -1.57 -8.72 -1.69
N LEU A 11 -1.19 -9.97 -1.47
CA LEU A 11 0.11 -10.54 -1.81
C LEU A 11 -0.17 -11.73 -2.75
N THR A 12 0.41 -11.70 -3.95
CA THR A 12 0.32 -12.77 -4.93
C THR A 12 1.66 -13.48 -5.02
N TYR A 13 1.64 -14.80 -5.02
CA TYR A 13 2.84 -15.61 -5.06
C TYR A 13 2.85 -16.50 -6.29
N ASP A 14 4.03 -16.78 -6.82
CA ASP A 14 4.23 -17.81 -7.83
C ASP A 14 4.22 -19.22 -7.22
N ALA A 15 4.34 -20.25 -8.07
CA ALA A 15 4.35 -21.66 -7.67
C ALA A 15 5.55 -22.03 -6.77
N GLU A 16 6.60 -21.21 -6.77
CA GLU A 16 7.79 -21.37 -5.95
C GLU A 16 7.71 -20.56 -4.65
N ASN A 17 6.52 -20.04 -4.34
CA ASN A 17 6.20 -19.29 -3.13
C ASN A 17 6.97 -17.96 -3.00
N ARG A 18 7.32 -17.34 -4.14
CA ARG A 18 7.93 -16.01 -4.20
C ARG A 18 6.88 -14.95 -4.52
N LEU A 19 7.01 -13.77 -3.90
CA LEU A 19 6.06 -12.67 -4.05
C LEU A 19 6.20 -12.02 -5.43
N THR A 20 5.19 -12.09 -6.29
CA THR A 20 5.21 -11.44 -7.61
C THR A 20 4.49 -10.09 -7.60
N ASP A 21 3.45 -9.94 -6.77
CA ASP A 21 2.64 -8.73 -6.72
C ASP A 21 2.20 -8.38 -5.31
N LEU A 22 2.25 -7.09 -5.01
CA LEU A 22 1.74 -6.47 -3.80
C LEU A 22 0.77 -5.36 -4.21
N SER A 23 -0.45 -5.36 -3.65
CA SER A 23 -1.44 -4.31 -3.89
C SER A 23 -2.22 -3.92 -2.63
N GLY A 24 -3.01 -2.85 -2.71
CA GLY A 24 -3.80 -2.29 -1.61
C GLY A 24 -3.25 -0.95 -1.15
N GLY A 25 -2.53 -0.92 -0.01
CA GLY A 25 -1.94 0.32 0.53
C GLY A 25 -0.73 0.86 -0.23
N VAL A 26 0.01 -0.03 -0.88
CA VAL A 26 1.10 0.25 -1.82
C VAL A 26 0.97 -0.72 -2.97
N THR A 27 1.50 -0.38 -4.14
CA THR A 27 1.52 -1.28 -5.29
C THR A 27 2.96 -1.58 -5.69
N ALA A 28 3.30 -2.85 -5.87
CA ALA A 28 4.61 -3.27 -6.35
C ALA A 28 4.50 -4.59 -7.13
N SER A 29 5.39 -4.77 -8.10
CA SER A 29 5.57 -6.06 -8.79
C SER A 29 7.03 -6.44 -8.91
N TYR A 30 7.28 -7.75 -8.93
CA TYR A 30 8.61 -8.34 -8.86
C TYR A 30 8.80 -9.41 -9.94
N VAL A 31 9.98 -9.45 -10.54
CA VAL A 31 10.39 -10.49 -11.51
C VAL A 31 11.62 -11.19 -10.97
N TYR A 32 11.64 -12.51 -11.10
CA TYR A 32 12.73 -13.38 -10.67
C TYR A 32 13.37 -14.06 -11.88
N ASP A 33 14.68 -14.33 -11.81
CA ASP A 33 15.37 -15.22 -12.73
C ASP A 33 15.12 -16.70 -12.38
N GLY A 34 15.69 -17.61 -13.19
CA GLY A 34 15.55 -19.06 -12.98
C GLY A 34 16.22 -19.58 -11.72
N ASP A 35 17.14 -18.82 -11.13
CA ASP A 35 17.79 -19.15 -9.86
C ASP A 35 17.01 -18.61 -8.64
N GLY A 36 15.90 -17.91 -8.88
CA GLY A 36 15.05 -17.32 -7.86
C GLY A 36 15.55 -15.98 -7.33
N ASN A 37 16.52 -15.34 -7.99
CA ASN A 37 16.95 -14.00 -7.63
C ASN A 37 16.02 -12.96 -8.23
N ARG A 38 15.68 -11.93 -7.46
CA ARG A 38 14.86 -10.83 -7.96
C ARG A 38 15.67 -9.94 -8.88
N VAL A 39 15.30 -9.90 -10.17
CA VAL A 39 15.99 -9.12 -11.20
C VAL A 39 15.28 -7.82 -11.56
N LYS A 40 14.01 -7.67 -11.17
CA LYS A 40 13.26 -6.41 -11.37
C LYS A 40 12.29 -6.15 -10.23
N GLU A 41 12.15 -4.88 -9.91
CA GLU A 41 11.15 -4.33 -9.01
C GLU A 41 10.50 -3.13 -9.69
N THR A 42 9.17 -3.09 -9.71
CA THR A 42 8.40 -1.92 -10.16
C THR A 42 7.54 -1.46 -9.00
N ILE A 43 7.81 -0.27 -8.48
CA ILE A 43 7.02 0.34 -7.42
C ILE A 43 6.00 1.28 -8.06
N GLY A 44 4.72 0.99 -7.85
CA GLY A 44 3.62 1.87 -8.22
C GLY A 44 3.40 2.98 -7.17
N PRO A 45 2.41 3.84 -7.37
CA PRO A 45 2.17 4.97 -6.48
C PRO A 45 1.86 4.49 -5.05
N THR A 46 2.56 5.09 -4.10
CA THR A 46 2.23 4.98 -2.68
C THR A 46 1.05 5.88 -2.39
N PHE A 47 -0.14 5.31 -2.21
CA PHE A 47 -1.30 6.06 -1.69
C PHE A 47 -1.14 6.24 -0.18
N GLY A 48 -0.26 7.16 0.21
CA GLY A 48 0.21 7.29 1.58
C GLY A 48 0.80 8.66 1.89
N HIS A 49 0.01 9.72 1.70
CA HIS A 49 0.11 10.90 2.55
C HIS A 49 -1.16 10.92 3.40
N GLU A 50 -1.05 10.45 4.63
CA GLU A 50 -2.04 10.78 5.65
C GLU A 50 -1.79 12.25 6.01
N LEU A 51 -2.44 13.16 5.29
CA LEU A 51 -2.58 14.53 5.77
C LEU A 51 -3.49 14.47 7.00
N HIS A 52 -2.89 14.40 8.19
CA HIS A 52 -3.59 14.59 9.45
C HIS A 52 -3.96 16.07 9.59
N GLU A 53 -4.89 16.57 8.76
CA GLU A 53 -5.47 17.88 9.00
C GLU A 53 -6.57 17.75 10.06
N SER A 54 -6.17 17.95 11.32
CA SER A 54 -7.10 18.17 12.42
C SER A 54 -7.77 19.53 12.26
N LYS A 55 -8.64 19.72 11.26
CA LYS A 55 -9.60 20.83 11.34
C LYS A 55 -10.68 20.44 12.33
N ARG A 56 -10.45 20.68 13.62
CA ARG A 56 -11.56 20.85 14.55
C ARG A 56 -12.39 21.98 13.97
N LYS A 57 -13.59 21.68 13.47
CA LYS A 57 -14.57 22.72 13.14
C LYS A 57 -14.91 23.40 14.45
N ASP A 58 -14.47 24.63 14.62
CA ASP A 58 -15.03 25.54 15.61
C ASP A 58 -16.51 25.69 15.24
N PRO A 59 -17.47 25.37 16.14
CA PRO A 59 -18.86 25.65 15.85
C PRO A 59 -19.02 27.18 15.82
N GLU A 60 -19.27 27.75 14.64
CA GLU A 60 -19.79 29.11 14.52
C GLU A 60 -21.09 29.19 15.33
N ILE A 61 -21.00 29.78 16.52
CA ILE A 61 -22.17 30.25 17.26
C ILE A 61 -22.74 31.39 16.42
N ARG A 62 -23.73 31.07 15.58
CA ARG A 62 -24.50 32.09 14.85
C ARG A 62 -25.22 32.95 15.88
N ALA A 63 -24.73 34.17 16.06
CA ALA A 63 -25.48 35.24 16.64
C ALA A 63 -26.70 35.53 15.76
N ASN A 64 -27.89 35.38 16.34
CA ASN A 64 -29.07 36.21 16.10
C ASN A 64 -30.09 35.97 17.20
#